data_AF-A0A948PZH1-F1
#
_entry.id   AF-A0A948PZH1-F1
#
_cell.length_a   1.000
_cell.length_b   1.000
_cell.length_c   1.000
_cell.angle_alpha   90.00
_cell.angle_beta   90.00
_cell.angle_gamma   90.00
#
_symmetry.space_group_name_H-M   'P 1'
#
loop_
_entity.id
_entity.type
_entity.pdbx_description
1 polymer ?
#
loop_
_entity_poly.entity_id
_entity_poly.type
_entity_poly.pdbx_seq_one_letter_code
_entity_poly.pdbx_strand_id
1 'polypeptide(L)'
;MKTLKKDLKAVGKDLKSLTRRTEKIGKELDKLVRAQGSAKPRKRAAAKPKMTRKRVIPKAVGRKPKESTAMAAVFNLISKRKKGVNTTQIKAKTRFNDKKIWNVINRLKTQGKIKSAQRGIYVKI
;
A
#
# COMPACT_ATOMS: atom_id res chain seq x y z
N MET A 1 -17.02 0.08 43.24
CA MET A 1 -16.22 -1.16 43.08
C MET A 1 -16.81 -2.19 42.09
N LYS A 2 -18.13 -2.39 42.01
CA LYS A 2 -18.73 -3.38 41.08
C LYS A 2 -18.54 -3.04 39.59
N THR A 3 -18.47 -1.77 39.23
CA THR A 3 -18.20 -1.27 37.87
C THR A 3 -16.77 -1.59 37.43
N LEU A 4 -15.77 -1.20 38.22
CA LEU A 4 -14.35 -1.54 38.01
C LEU A 4 -14.11 -3.04 37.78
N LYS A 5 -14.77 -3.92 38.54
CA LYS A 5 -14.67 -5.38 38.34
C LYS A 5 -15.26 -5.84 37.00
N LYS A 6 -16.34 -5.20 36.52
CA LYS A 6 -16.93 -5.50 35.20
C LYS A 6 -16.02 -5.01 34.07
N ASP A 7 -15.46 -3.82 34.21
CA ASP A 7 -14.56 -3.23 33.21
C ASP A 7 -13.27 -4.05 33.09
N LEU A 8 -12.68 -4.47 34.21
CA LEU A 8 -11.50 -5.34 34.23
C LEU A 8 -11.77 -6.68 33.51
N LYS A 9 -12.97 -7.25 33.71
CA LYS A 9 -13.39 -8.49 33.05
C LYS A 9 -13.63 -8.29 31.55
N ALA A 10 -14.10 -7.12 31.13
CA ALA A 10 -14.24 -6.77 29.71
C ALA A 10 -12.86 -6.65 29.04
N VAL A 11 -11.93 -5.92 29.66
CA VAL A 11 -10.55 -5.79 29.18
C VAL A 11 -9.87 -7.16 29.01
N GLY A 12 -10.06 -8.09 29.95
CA GLY A 12 -9.54 -9.45 29.84
C GLY A 12 -10.10 -10.24 28.64
N LYS A 13 -11.38 -10.05 28.29
CA LYS A 13 -12.00 -10.67 27.10
C LYS A 13 -11.47 -10.08 25.81
N ASP A 14 -11.25 -8.77 25.79
CA ASP A 14 -10.71 -8.08 24.62
C ASP A 14 -9.26 -8.46 24.36
N LEU A 15 -8.45 -8.57 25.42
CA LEU A 15 -7.08 -9.09 25.35
C LEU A 15 -7.05 -10.51 24.77
N LYS A 16 -7.92 -11.42 25.27
CA LYS A 16 -8.02 -12.78 24.72
C LYS A 16 -8.41 -12.78 23.24
N SER A 17 -9.29 -11.87 22.84
CA SER A 17 -9.71 -11.72 21.44
C SER A 17 -8.59 -11.19 20.56
N LEU A 18 -7.78 -10.25 21.07
CA LEU A 18 -6.61 -9.72 20.39
C LEU A 18 -5.56 -10.80 20.17
N THR A 19 -5.26 -11.61 21.19
CA THR A 19 -4.31 -12.74 21.09
C THR A 19 -4.72 -13.71 19.97
N ARG A 20 -6.00 -14.10 19.91
CA ARG A 20 -6.51 -14.97 18.85
C ARG A 20 -6.36 -14.38 17.45
N ARG A 21 -6.51 -13.06 17.30
CA ARG A 21 -6.32 -12.38 16.02
C ARG A 21 -4.85 -12.36 15.63
N THR A 22 -3.95 -12.08 16.57
CA THR A 22 -2.50 -12.11 16.34
C THR A 22 -2.01 -13.50 15.91
N GLU A 23 -2.50 -14.56 16.55
CA GLU A 23 -2.19 -15.95 16.16
C GLU A 23 -2.64 -16.28 14.72
N LYS A 24 -3.84 -15.82 14.32
CA LYS A 24 -4.32 -15.99 12.94
C LYS A 24 -3.44 -15.27 11.94
N ILE A 25 -3.06 -14.02 12.23
CA ILE A 25 -2.15 -13.24 11.38
C ILE A 25 -0.80 -13.95 11.27
N GLY A 26 -0.23 -14.47 12.37
CA GLY A 26 1.00 -15.24 12.35
C GLY A 26 0.93 -16.47 11.43
N LYS A 27 -0.20 -17.22 11.48
CA LYS A 27 -0.44 -18.37 10.60
C LYS A 27 -0.60 -17.99 9.12
N GLU A 28 -1.25 -16.86 8.83
CA GLU A 28 -1.38 -16.37 7.45
C GLU A 28 -0.04 -15.87 6.90
N LEU A 29 0.77 -15.20 7.73
CA LEU A 29 2.11 -14.76 7.36
C LEU A 29 3.03 -15.95 7.07
N ASP A 30 3.02 -17.00 7.89
CA ASP A 30 3.81 -18.22 7.65
C ASP A 30 3.43 -18.90 6.33
N LYS A 31 2.12 -19.01 6.04
CA LYS A 31 1.62 -19.54 4.76
C LYS A 31 2.08 -18.70 3.57
N LEU A 32 2.07 -17.38 3.68
CA LEU A 32 2.51 -16.47 2.61
C LEU A 32 4.02 -16.56 2.37
N VAL A 33 4.82 -16.65 3.44
CA VAL A 33 6.27 -16.84 3.36
C VAL A 33 6.60 -18.18 2.70
N ARG A 34 5.92 -19.27 3.09
CA ARG A 34 6.08 -20.59 2.45
C ARG A 34 5.65 -20.60 0.98
N ALA A 35 4.57 -19.90 0.62
CA ALA A 35 4.11 -19.81 -0.76
C ALA A 35 5.03 -18.98 -1.67
N GLN A 36 5.86 -18.10 -1.10
CA GLN A 36 6.86 -17.33 -1.86
C GLN A 36 8.21 -18.05 -2.04
N GLY A 37 8.43 -19.17 -1.34
CA GLY A 37 9.69 -19.93 -1.39
C GLY A 37 9.84 -20.93 -2.55
N SER A 38 8.79 -21.18 -3.35
CA SER A 38 8.79 -22.24 -4.38
C SER A 38 8.82 -21.76 -5.84
N ALA A 39 9.12 -20.48 -6.11
CA ALA A 39 9.25 -19.97 -7.47
C ALA A 39 10.68 -20.16 -8.03
N LYS A 40 10.94 -21.37 -8.53
CA LYS A 40 12.10 -21.76 -9.35
C LYS A 40 12.35 -20.74 -10.49
N PRO A 41 13.56 -20.19 -10.67
CA PRO A 41 13.82 -19.19 -11.71
C PRO A 41 13.84 -19.86 -13.09
N ARG A 42 12.79 -19.65 -13.88
CA ARG A 42 12.74 -20.14 -15.27
C ARG A 42 13.70 -19.29 -16.12
N LYS A 43 14.78 -19.94 -16.58
CA LYS A 43 15.81 -19.42 -17.49
C LYS A 43 15.17 -18.65 -18.66
N ARG A 44 15.62 -17.41 -18.86
CA ARG A 44 15.32 -16.60 -20.04
C ARG A 44 16.02 -17.22 -21.25
N ALA A 45 15.24 -17.68 -22.23
CA ALA A 45 15.76 -17.98 -23.56
C ALA A 45 16.23 -16.67 -24.21
N ALA A 46 17.47 -16.68 -24.70
CA ALA A 46 18.10 -15.57 -25.37
C ALA A 46 17.59 -15.43 -26.81
N ALA A 47 16.95 -14.30 -27.13
CA ALA A 47 16.67 -13.89 -28.50
C ALA A 47 17.71 -12.83 -28.92
N LYS A 48 18.42 -13.11 -30.02
CA LYS A 48 19.34 -12.17 -30.68
C LYS A 48 18.56 -11.02 -31.38
N PRO A 49 19.20 -9.85 -31.59
CA PRO A 49 18.51 -8.57 -31.76
C PRO A 49 18.41 -8.11 -33.22
N LYS A 50 17.32 -7.43 -33.62
CA LYS A 50 17.30 -6.55 -34.80
C LYS A 50 16.42 -5.31 -34.60
N MET A 51 17.07 -4.16 -34.87
CA MET A 51 16.56 -2.90 -35.41
C MET A 51 15.63 -1.96 -34.61
N THR A 52 16.29 -0.91 -34.11
CA THR A 52 16.01 0.52 -34.38
C THR A 52 14.56 1.03 -34.30
N ARG A 53 14.31 1.92 -33.32
CA ARG A 53 14.12 3.37 -33.57
C ARG A 53 14.10 4.15 -32.26
N LYS A 54 14.89 5.23 -32.24
CA LYS A 54 15.00 6.23 -31.17
C LYS A 54 13.62 6.76 -30.76
N ARG A 55 13.29 6.67 -29.47
CA ARG A 55 12.58 7.74 -28.76
C ARG A 55 13.10 7.84 -27.33
N VAL A 56 13.58 9.03 -27.02
CA VAL A 56 14.20 9.42 -25.75
C VAL A 56 13.23 9.18 -24.60
N ILE A 57 13.61 8.31 -23.66
CA ILE A 57 12.99 8.24 -22.33
C ILE A 57 14.16 8.11 -21.35
N PRO A 58 14.33 9.04 -20.39
CA PRO A 58 15.48 9.03 -19.51
C PRO A 58 15.48 7.78 -18.62
N LYS A 59 16.57 7.02 -18.78
CA LYS A 59 17.31 6.21 -17.82
C LYS A 59 16.53 5.85 -16.55
N ALA A 60 16.07 4.61 -16.52
CA ALA A 60 15.72 3.91 -15.30
C ALA A 60 16.91 3.95 -14.33
N VAL A 61 16.69 4.52 -13.14
CA VAL A 61 17.59 4.37 -11.99
C VAL A 61 16.78 3.72 -10.87
N GLY A 62 17.32 2.63 -10.32
CA GLY A 62 16.99 2.16 -8.99
C GLY A 62 15.82 1.19 -8.88
N ARG A 63 16.09 -0.11 -9.03
CA ARG A 63 15.26 -1.15 -8.44
C ARG A 63 15.41 -1.11 -6.91
N LYS A 64 14.35 -0.71 -6.18
CA LYS A 64 13.88 -1.16 -4.83
C LYS A 64 12.72 -0.24 -4.35
N PRO A 65 11.91 -0.66 -3.37
CA PRO A 65 10.62 -1.35 -3.55
C PRO A 65 9.53 -0.49 -4.23
N LYS A 66 8.83 -1.05 -5.22
CA LYS A 66 7.75 -0.39 -6.02
C LYS A 66 6.62 0.25 -5.19
N GLU A 67 6.51 -0.05 -3.91
CA GLU A 67 5.49 0.50 -3.01
C GLU A 67 5.84 1.91 -2.50
N SER A 68 7.09 2.16 -2.11
CA SER A 68 7.50 3.50 -1.67
C SER A 68 7.39 4.49 -2.83
N THR A 69 7.73 4.06 -4.05
CA THR A 69 7.55 4.85 -5.26
C THR A 69 6.09 5.18 -5.52
N ALA A 70 5.18 4.20 -5.37
CA ALA A 70 3.75 4.44 -5.58
C ALA A 70 3.17 5.38 -4.52
N MET A 71 3.59 5.22 -3.26
CA MET A 71 3.17 6.08 -2.16
C MET A 71 3.67 7.52 -2.36
N ALA A 72 4.94 7.68 -2.73
CA ALA A 72 5.53 8.98 -3.04
C ALA A 72 4.88 9.63 -4.27
N ALA A 73 4.57 8.87 -5.32
CA ALA A 73 3.92 9.41 -6.52
C ALA A 73 2.50 9.94 -6.22
N VAL A 74 1.70 9.19 -5.46
CA VAL A 74 0.34 9.63 -5.06
C VAL A 74 0.42 10.81 -4.10
N PHE A 75 1.33 10.77 -3.11
CA PHE A 75 1.52 11.88 -2.19
C PHE A 75 1.93 13.16 -2.91
N ASN A 76 2.90 13.09 -3.83
CA ASN A 76 3.35 14.23 -4.63
C ASN A 76 2.25 14.77 -5.54
N LEU A 77 1.35 13.91 -6.02
CA LEU A 77 0.20 14.37 -6.79
C LEU A 77 -0.79 15.14 -5.91
N ILE A 78 -1.06 14.64 -4.70
CA ILE A 78 -1.95 15.29 -3.73
C ILE A 78 -1.38 16.61 -3.24
N SER A 79 -0.08 16.66 -2.91
CA SER A 79 0.58 17.85 -2.39
C SER A 79 0.63 19.00 -3.40
N LYS A 80 0.71 18.71 -4.70
CA LYS A 80 0.74 19.72 -5.76
C LYS A 80 -0.59 20.47 -5.95
N ARG A 81 -1.71 19.95 -5.45
CA ARG A 81 -3.03 20.56 -5.65
C ARG A 81 -3.62 21.06 -4.34
N LYS A 82 -3.74 22.38 -4.19
CA LYS A 82 -4.32 23.04 -3.00
C LYS A 82 -5.78 22.63 -2.74
N LYS A 83 -6.55 22.36 -3.80
CA LYS A 83 -7.97 21.93 -3.73
C LYS A 83 -8.14 20.43 -3.46
N GLY A 84 -7.05 19.68 -3.35
CA GLY A 84 -7.08 18.22 -3.26
C GLY A 84 -7.21 17.52 -4.61
N VAL A 85 -7.25 16.18 -4.54
CA VAL A 85 -7.25 15.29 -5.71
C VAL A 85 -8.28 14.17 -5.52
N ASN A 86 -8.99 13.85 -6.59
CA ASN A 86 -9.92 12.72 -6.64
C ASN A 86 -9.21 11.42 -7.07
N THR A 87 -9.70 10.26 -6.60
CA THR A 87 -9.29 8.92 -7.02
C THR A 87 -9.23 8.76 -8.55
N THR A 88 -10.18 9.33 -9.31
CA THR A 88 -10.17 9.30 -10.78
C THR A 88 -8.95 10.01 -11.36
N GLN A 89 -8.59 11.17 -10.81
CA GLN A 89 -7.41 11.93 -11.21
C GLN A 89 -6.11 11.23 -10.82
N ILE A 90 -6.08 10.57 -9.65
CA ILE A 90 -4.95 9.74 -9.22
C ILE A 90 -4.76 8.57 -10.19
N LYS A 91 -5.85 7.87 -10.55
CA LYS A 91 -5.83 6.77 -11.51
C LYS A 91 -5.33 7.22 -12.88
N ALA A 92 -5.85 8.33 -13.41
CA ALA A 92 -5.46 8.85 -14.72
C ALA A 92 -3.96 9.16 -14.81
N LYS A 93 -3.37 9.76 -13.76
CA LYS A 93 -1.94 10.14 -13.77
C LYS A 93 -0.98 9.01 -13.43
N THR A 94 -1.36 8.14 -12.49
CA THR A 94 -0.45 7.10 -11.99
C THR A 94 -0.63 5.75 -12.67
N ARG A 95 -1.78 5.54 -13.34
CA ARG A 95 -2.19 4.27 -13.97
C ARG A 95 -2.16 3.08 -13.00
N PHE A 96 -2.37 3.36 -11.70
CA PHE A 96 -2.47 2.31 -10.69
C PHE A 96 -3.88 1.72 -10.63
N ASN A 97 -3.95 0.43 -10.29
CA ASN A 97 -5.21 -0.24 -10.03
C ASN A 97 -5.89 0.33 -8.77
N ASP A 98 -7.22 0.25 -8.71
CA ASP A 98 -8.00 0.82 -7.61
C ASP A 98 -7.54 0.31 -6.25
N LYS A 99 -7.38 -1.01 -6.09
CA LYS A 99 -6.89 -1.62 -4.85
C LYS A 99 -5.56 -1.01 -4.38
N LYS A 100 -4.65 -0.71 -5.31
CA LYS A 100 -3.35 -0.12 -4.99
C LYS A 100 -3.50 1.34 -4.56
N ILE A 101 -4.37 2.10 -5.23
CA ILE A 101 -4.67 3.49 -4.87
C ILE A 101 -5.28 3.55 -3.46
N TRP A 102 -6.26 2.68 -3.17
CA TRP A 102 -6.89 2.57 -1.85
C TRP A 102 -5.88 2.24 -0.76
N ASN A 103 -5.02 1.24 -0.97
CA ASN A 103 -4.00 0.87 0.01
C ASN A 103 -3.01 2.02 0.28
N VAL A 104 -2.58 2.72 -0.78
CA VAL A 104 -1.67 3.86 -0.66
C VAL A 104 -2.32 5.03 0.08
N ILE A 105 -3.56 5.36 -0.26
CA ILE A 105 -4.32 6.42 0.42
C ILE A 105 -4.52 6.08 1.89
N ASN A 106 -4.92 4.85 2.22
CA ASN A 106 -5.07 4.43 3.62
C ASN A 106 -3.75 4.53 4.37
N ARG A 107 -2.63 4.07 3.79
CA ARG A 107 -1.29 4.24 4.38
C ARG A 107 -0.91 5.70 4.60
N LEU A 108 -1.20 6.58 3.64
CA LEU A 108 -0.92 8.01 3.75
C LEU A 108 -1.79 8.70 4.82
N LYS A 109 -3.05 8.25 4.96
CA LYS A 109 -3.96 8.71 6.03
C LYS A 109 -3.48 8.25 7.40
N THR A 110 -3.11 6.99 7.57
CA THR A 110 -2.58 6.46 8.85
C THR A 110 -1.26 7.11 9.23
N GLN A 111 -0.45 7.52 8.25
CA GLN A 111 0.77 8.29 8.48
C GLN A 111 0.52 9.79 8.75
N GLY A 112 -0.73 10.26 8.74
CA GLY A 112 -1.06 11.67 8.99
C GLY A 112 -0.59 12.64 7.91
N LYS A 113 -0.28 12.16 6.70
CA LYS A 113 0.23 13.01 5.60
C LYS A 113 -0.88 13.65 4.77
N ILE A 114 -2.04 13.02 4.71
CA ILE A 114 -3.21 13.47 3.95
C ILE A 114 -4.48 13.32 4.79
N LYS A 115 -5.45 14.20 4.56
CA LYS A 115 -6.81 14.13 5.08
C LYS A 115 -7.82 14.06 3.94
N SER A 116 -9.02 13.56 4.25
CA SER A 116 -10.15 13.62 3.32
C SER A 116 -10.90 14.93 3.59
N ALA A 117 -10.94 15.84 2.61
CA ALA A 117 -11.72 17.08 2.74
C ALA A 117 -13.21 16.84 2.49
N GLN A 118 -13.52 16.00 1.50
CA GLN A 118 -14.86 15.51 1.20
C GLN A 118 -14.77 14.04 0.74
N ARG A 119 -15.92 13.38 0.57
CA ARG A 119 -16.01 12.02 0.05
C ARG A 119 -15.25 11.93 -1.28
N GLY A 120 -14.13 11.18 -1.29
CA GLY A 120 -13.31 10.97 -2.48
C GLY A 120 -12.37 12.12 -2.86
N ILE A 121 -12.24 13.18 -2.04
CA ILE A 121 -11.28 14.27 -2.25
C ILE A 121 -10.24 14.25 -1.14
N TYR A 122 -8.97 14.09 -1.52
CA TYR A 122 -7.84 14.00 -0.61
C TYR A 122 -6.96 15.24 -0.68
N VAL A 123 -6.59 15.78 0.47
CA VAL A 123 -5.78 17.00 0.61
C VAL A 123 -4.61 16.70 1.53
N LYS A 124 -3.45 17.32 1.28
CA LYS A 124 -2.32 17.25 2.20
C LYS A 124 -2.69 17.92 3.52
N ILE A 125 -2.23 17.34 4.64
CA ILE A 125 -2.27 17.97 5.97
C ILE A 125 -1.11 18.94 6.10
#